data_AF-A0A0F9JYS5-F1
#
_entry.id   AF-A0A0F9JYS5-F1
#
_cell.length_a   1.000
_cell.length_b   1.000
_cell.length_c   1.000
_cell.angle_alpha   90.00
_cell.angle_beta   90.00
_cell.angle_gamma   90.00
#
_symmetry.space_group_name_H-M   'P 1'
#
loop_
_entity.id
_entity.type
_entity.pdbx_description
1 polymer ?
#
loop_
_entity_poly.entity_id
_entity_poly.type
_entity_poly.pdbx_seq_one_letter_code
_entity_poly.pdbx_strand_id
1 'polypeptide(L)'
;LVGKGIDVTSLPAVTPDPSGIFQVVISLIAARSEIPQRILLGSERGELASTQDRENFAATIRARRANYAEPIVLRALLEKLQQFGALEAGEFEIVWPDPLNLSVMDLAEIRAKDAAAFKDLSVPGVPDELATLEERRELLGLPAERPGGRLRIELNETDPEVLAGFEASRQLTNGHSRNHPA
;
A
#
# COMPACT_ATOMS: atom_id res chain seq x y z
N LEU A 1 -55.42 -5.21 69.30
CA LEU A 1 -54.03 -5.67 69.54
C LEU A 1 -53.60 -6.49 68.33
N VAL A 2 -52.43 -6.17 67.77
CA VAL A 2 -51.66 -6.93 66.76
C VAL A 2 -52.24 -6.89 65.33
N GLY A 3 -51.51 -6.49 64.28
CA GLY A 3 -50.10 -6.10 64.18
C GLY A 3 -49.85 -5.16 62.99
N LYS A 4 -49.55 -3.89 63.29
CA LYS A 4 -48.64 -3.08 62.48
C LYS A 4 -47.23 -3.56 62.82
N GLY A 5 -46.55 -4.26 61.92
CA GLY A 5 -45.21 -4.77 62.23
C GLY A 5 -44.56 -5.69 61.21
N ILE A 6 -44.93 -5.60 59.92
CA ILE A 6 -44.18 -6.31 58.89
C ILE A 6 -43.76 -5.26 57.85
N ASP A 7 -42.56 -4.72 58.05
CA ASP A 7 -41.86 -3.98 57.01
C ASP A 7 -41.40 -5.01 55.98
N VAL A 8 -42.03 -5.01 54.80
CA VAL A 8 -41.61 -5.87 53.70
C VAL A 8 -40.41 -5.21 53.04
N THR A 9 -39.22 -5.46 53.60
CA THR A 9 -37.96 -5.01 53.01
C THR A 9 -37.72 -5.80 51.72
N SER A 10 -37.96 -5.18 50.57
CA SER A 10 -37.54 -5.74 49.28
C SER A 10 -36.02 -5.80 49.25
N LEU A 11 -35.46 -7.00 49.08
CA LEU A 11 -34.03 -7.19 48.84
C LEU A 11 -33.64 -6.39 47.59
N PRO A 12 -32.68 -5.44 47.67
CA PRO A 12 -32.21 -4.77 46.47
C PRO A 12 -31.54 -5.82 45.58
N ALA A 13 -32.10 -6.05 44.39
CA ALA A 13 -31.45 -6.85 43.38
C ALA A 13 -30.23 -6.07 42.89
N VAL A 14 -29.05 -6.37 43.44
CA VAL A 14 -27.80 -5.82 42.94
C VAL A 14 -27.46 -6.62 41.68
N THR A 15 -27.71 -6.05 40.51
CA THR A 15 -27.14 -6.59 39.27
C THR A 15 -25.62 -6.37 39.33
N PRO A 16 -24.80 -7.44 39.42
CA PRO A 16 -23.35 -7.27 39.40
C PRO A 16 -22.91 -6.73 38.04
N ASP A 17 -21.97 -5.79 38.04
CA ASP A 17 -21.38 -5.26 36.80
C ASP A 17 -20.59 -6.38 36.09
N PRO A 18 -21.02 -6.81 34.88
CA PRO A 18 -20.34 -7.89 34.16
C PRO A 18 -19.04 -7.45 33.48
N SER A 19 -18.68 -6.15 33.52
CA SER A 19 -17.57 -5.58 32.75
C SER A 19 -16.24 -6.29 32.98
N GLY A 20 -15.92 -6.68 34.22
CA GLY A 20 -14.68 -7.41 34.52
C GLY A 20 -14.63 -8.79 33.86
N ILE A 21 -15.73 -9.54 33.89
CA ILE A 21 -15.82 -10.88 33.28
C ILE A 21 -15.71 -10.75 31.76
N PHE A 22 -16.40 -9.76 31.17
CA PHE A 22 -16.34 -9.49 29.75
C PHE A 22 -14.91 -9.24 29.26
N GLN A 23 -14.14 -8.40 29.96
CA GLN A 23 -12.76 -8.09 29.56
C GLN A 23 -11.83 -9.31 29.60
N VAL A 24 -12.00 -10.20 30.59
CA VAL A 24 -11.23 -11.45 30.66
C VAL A 24 -11.56 -12.35 29.47
N VAL A 25 -12.84 -12.52 29.14
CA VAL A 25 -13.28 -13.35 28.02
C VAL A 25 -12.74 -12.81 26.69
N ILE A 26 -12.85 -11.50 26.46
CA ILE A 26 -12.31 -10.86 25.26
C ILE A 26 -10.80 -11.03 25.17
N SER A 27 -10.09 -10.89 26.29
CA SER A 27 -8.63 -11.10 26.33
C SER A 27 -8.23 -12.53 25.95
N LEU A 28 -8.97 -13.54 26.44
CA LEU A 28 -8.72 -14.94 26.11
C LEU A 28 -9.02 -15.24 24.63
N ILE A 29 -10.11 -14.71 24.09
CA ILE A 29 -10.46 -14.86 22.67
C ILE A 29 -9.39 -14.22 21.80
N ALA A 30 -8.98 -12.99 22.10
CA ALA A 30 -7.94 -12.27 21.36
C ALA A 30 -6.60 -13.03 21.38
N ALA A 31 -6.20 -13.54 22.55
CA ALA A 31 -4.98 -14.33 22.68
C ALA A 31 -5.04 -15.63 21.87
N ARG A 32 -6.16 -16.36 21.91
CA ARG A 32 -6.31 -17.62 21.18
C ARG A 32 -6.41 -17.41 19.67
N SER A 33 -7.09 -16.35 19.25
CA SER A 33 -7.30 -16.06 17.83
C SER A 33 -6.09 -15.36 17.18
N GLU A 34 -5.12 -14.91 17.99
CA GLU A 34 -3.98 -14.07 17.57
C GLU A 34 -4.45 -12.75 16.94
N ILE A 35 -5.61 -12.24 17.37
CA ILE A 35 -6.20 -11.00 16.89
C ILE A 35 -6.13 -9.96 18.02
N PRO A 36 -5.50 -8.79 17.81
CA PRO A 36 -5.49 -7.73 18.79
C PRO A 36 -6.90 -7.35 19.25
N GLN A 37 -7.12 -7.17 20.56
CA GLN A 37 -8.45 -6.90 21.13
C GLN A 37 -9.16 -5.69 20.49
N ARG A 38 -8.39 -4.66 20.12
CA ARG A 38 -8.90 -3.44 19.48
C ARG A 38 -9.46 -3.71 18.08
N ILE A 39 -8.81 -4.60 17.33
CA ILE A 39 -9.29 -5.08 16.03
C ILE A 39 -10.50 -6.00 16.23
N LEU A 40 -10.42 -6.92 17.19
CA LEU A 40 -11.48 -7.89 17.49
C LEU A 40 -12.81 -7.22 17.91
N LEU A 41 -12.73 -6.16 18.72
CA LEU A 41 -13.91 -5.42 19.21
C LEU A 41 -14.42 -4.39 18.18
N GLY A 42 -13.71 -4.16 17.08
CA GLY A 42 -14.12 -3.20 16.04
C GLY A 42 -14.27 -1.77 16.58
N SER A 43 -13.44 -1.34 17.54
CA SER A 43 -13.63 -0.04 18.18
C SER A 43 -13.43 1.09 17.17
N GLU A 44 -14.49 1.85 16.87
CA GLU A 44 -14.54 3.03 15.99
C GLU A 44 -13.68 4.23 16.44
N ARG A 45 -12.62 4.02 17.24
CA ARG A 45 -11.45 4.91 17.22
C ARG A 45 -10.58 4.59 15.98
N GLY A 46 -11.25 4.35 14.85
CA GLY A 46 -10.72 3.73 13.64
C GLY A 46 -9.62 4.51 12.93
N GLU A 47 -9.49 5.80 13.21
CA GLU A 47 -8.34 6.62 12.75
C GLU A 47 -7.03 6.30 13.51
N LEU A 48 -7.14 5.77 14.74
CA LEU A 48 -6.00 5.44 15.60
C LEU A 48 -6.08 3.99 16.08
N ALA A 49 -6.56 3.07 15.24
CA ALA A 49 -6.05 1.71 15.33
C ALA A 49 -4.53 1.85 15.19
N SER A 50 -3.82 1.72 16.32
CA SER A 50 -2.38 1.95 16.40
C SER A 50 -1.74 1.25 15.22
N THR A 51 -0.90 1.95 14.47
CA THR A 51 -0.19 1.35 13.33
C THR A 51 0.42 0.00 13.73
N GLN A 52 0.87 -0.10 14.98
CA GLN A 52 1.36 -1.31 15.61
C GLN A 52 0.35 -2.47 15.72
N ASP A 53 -0.93 -2.23 16.05
CA ASP A 53 -1.94 -3.29 16.11
C ASP A 53 -2.21 -3.85 14.71
N ARG A 54 -2.28 -2.96 13.71
CA ARG A 54 -2.47 -3.33 12.30
C ARG A 54 -1.26 -4.08 11.76
N GLU A 55 -0.05 -3.63 12.08
CA GLU A 55 1.20 -4.29 11.72
C GLU A 55 1.31 -5.68 12.35
N ASN A 56 1.00 -5.81 13.65
CA ASN A 56 1.02 -7.10 14.35
C ASN A 56 0.02 -8.08 13.75
N PHE A 57 -1.18 -7.61 13.42
CA PHE A 57 -2.20 -8.46 12.79
C PHE A 57 -1.82 -8.83 11.35
N ALA A 58 -1.25 -7.88 10.59
CA ALA A 58 -0.73 -8.15 9.25
C ALA A 58 0.41 -9.19 9.27
N ALA A 59 1.32 -9.11 10.24
CA ALA A 59 2.37 -10.12 10.44
C ALA A 59 1.79 -11.50 10.71
N THR A 60 0.75 -11.59 11.55
CA THR A 60 0.01 -12.83 11.81
C THR A 60 -0.63 -13.40 10.53
N ILE A 61 -1.24 -12.54 9.71
CA ILE A 61 -1.79 -12.95 8.40
C ILE A 61 -0.70 -13.48 7.47
N ARG A 62 0.45 -12.80 7.38
CA ARG A 62 1.60 -13.27 6.57
C ARG A 62 2.08 -14.64 7.04
N ALA A 63 2.24 -14.83 8.34
CA ALA A 63 2.65 -16.11 8.92
C ALA A 63 1.65 -17.23 8.59
N ARG A 64 0.34 -16.97 8.70
CA ARG A 64 -0.69 -17.96 8.34
C ARG A 64 -0.71 -18.29 6.85
N ARG A 65 -0.46 -17.30 5.98
CA ARG A 65 -0.34 -17.51 4.54
C ARG A 65 0.83 -18.43 4.21
N ALA A 66 2.01 -18.10 4.71
CA ALA A 66 3.24 -18.84 4.44
C ALA A 66 3.24 -20.26 5.04
N ASN A 67 2.73 -20.42 6.27
CA ASN A 67 2.87 -21.68 7.01
C ASN A 67 1.69 -22.65 6.83
N TYR A 68 0.53 -22.16 6.39
CA TYR A 68 -0.68 -22.99 6.31
C TYR A 68 -1.43 -22.81 5.00
N ALA A 69 -1.88 -21.58 4.68
CA ALA A 69 -2.77 -21.38 3.55
C ALA A 69 -2.11 -21.75 2.22
N GLU A 70 -0.85 -21.36 2.02
CA GLU A 70 -0.13 -21.70 0.81
C GLU A 70 0.25 -23.20 0.76
N PRO A 71 1.05 -23.76 1.70
CA PRO A 71 1.54 -25.12 1.58
C PRO A 71 0.47 -26.19 1.75
N ILE A 72 -0.49 -26.00 2.66
CA ILE A 72 -1.43 -27.05 3.06
C ILE A 72 -2.75 -26.94 2.31
N VAL A 73 -3.20 -25.71 2.02
CA VAL A 73 -4.51 -25.49 1.38
C VAL A 73 -4.37 -25.31 -0.12
N LEU A 74 -3.65 -24.26 -0.56
CA LEU A 74 -3.60 -23.90 -1.98
C LEU A 74 -2.79 -24.89 -2.80
N ARG A 75 -1.59 -25.27 -2.37
CA ARG A 75 -0.77 -26.24 -3.11
C ARG A 75 -1.49 -27.59 -3.25
N ALA A 76 -2.02 -28.12 -2.16
CA ALA A 76 -2.78 -29.36 -2.19
C ALA A 76 -4.05 -29.29 -3.07
N LEU A 77 -4.71 -28.13 -3.12
CA LEU A 77 -5.86 -27.92 -4.01
C LEU A 77 -5.43 -27.91 -5.48
N LEU A 78 -4.39 -27.14 -5.81
CA LEU A 78 -3.88 -27.02 -7.18
C LEU A 78 -3.36 -28.36 -7.71
N GLU A 79 -2.62 -29.12 -6.89
CA GLU A 79 -2.18 -30.47 -7.22
C GLU A 79 -3.35 -31.41 -7.51
N LYS A 80 -4.42 -31.34 -6.71
CA LYS A 80 -5.64 -32.14 -6.97
C LYS A 80 -6.32 -31.74 -8.28
N LEU A 81 -6.41 -30.44 -8.56
CA LEU A 81 -7.00 -29.95 -9.82
C LEU A 81 -6.18 -30.42 -11.04
N GLN A 82 -4.85 -30.45 -10.93
CA GLN A 82 -3.97 -31.00 -11.95
C GLN A 82 -4.16 -32.53 -12.10
N GLN A 83 -4.28 -33.27 -11.00
CA GLN A 83 -4.53 -34.72 -11.03
C GLN A 83 -5.85 -35.08 -11.73
N PHE A 84 -6.90 -34.28 -11.55
CA PHE A 84 -8.18 -34.48 -12.22
C PHE A 84 -8.23 -33.92 -13.66
N GLY A 85 -7.15 -33.30 -14.15
CA GLY A 85 -7.09 -32.69 -15.48
C GLY A 85 -7.93 -31.43 -15.64
N ALA A 86 -8.36 -30.80 -14.54
CA ALA A 86 -9.04 -29.51 -14.56
C ALA A 86 -8.07 -28.34 -14.77
N LEU A 87 -6.79 -28.55 -14.47
CA LEU A 87 -5.68 -27.62 -14.73
C LEU A 87 -4.53 -28.39 -15.38
N GLU A 88 -3.76 -27.75 -16.26
CA GLU A 88 -2.56 -28.34 -16.82
C GLU A 88 -1.50 -28.58 -15.73
N ALA A 89 -0.84 -29.74 -15.81
CA ALA A 89 0.26 -30.07 -14.92
C ALA A 89 1.45 -29.16 -15.22
N GLY A 90 1.94 -28.45 -14.20
CA GLY A 90 3.02 -27.49 -14.32
C GLY A 90 3.37 -26.82 -13.00
N GLU A 91 4.48 -26.08 -13.01
CA GLU A 91 4.89 -25.24 -11.90
C GLU A 91 3.97 -24.01 -11.78
N PHE A 92 3.71 -23.59 -10.56
CA PHE A 92 2.89 -22.43 -10.26
C PHE A 92 3.51 -21.61 -9.14
N GLU A 93 3.35 -20.29 -9.26
CA GLU A 93 3.73 -19.32 -8.25
C GLU A 93 2.46 -18.76 -7.60
N ILE A 94 2.47 -18.63 -6.27
CA ILE A 94 1.34 -18.08 -5.51
C ILE A 94 1.76 -16.71 -4.97
N VAL A 95 1.11 -15.67 -5.48
CA VAL A 95 1.35 -14.29 -5.05
C VAL A 95 0.19 -13.83 -4.17
N TRP A 96 0.50 -13.44 -2.93
CA TRP A 96 -0.48 -12.88 -2.01
C TRP A 96 -0.45 -11.34 -2.03
N PRO A 97 -1.60 -10.65 -2.06
CA PRO A 97 -1.64 -9.20 -1.92
C PRO A 97 -1.18 -8.77 -0.51
N ASP A 98 -0.57 -7.59 -0.38
CA ASP A 98 -0.10 -7.10 0.93
C ASP A 98 -1.28 -7.02 1.92
N PRO A 99 -1.18 -7.63 3.12
CA PRO A 99 -2.22 -7.52 4.14
C PRO A 99 -2.32 -6.13 4.77
N LEU A 100 -1.26 -5.32 4.70
CA LEU A 100 -1.37 -3.90 4.97
C LEU A 100 -1.93 -3.28 3.69
N ASN A 101 -3.24 -3.02 3.67
CA ASN A 101 -3.86 -2.22 2.63
C ASN A 101 -3.30 -0.79 2.73
N LEU A 102 -2.06 -0.61 2.26
CA LEU A 102 -1.31 0.64 2.29
C LEU A 102 -2.14 1.67 1.54
N SER A 103 -2.38 2.81 2.18
CA SER A 103 -3.01 3.91 1.47
C SER A 103 -2.09 4.34 0.32
N VAL A 104 -2.66 4.97 -0.71
CA VAL A 104 -1.86 5.54 -1.81
C VAL A 104 -0.80 6.52 -1.27
N MET A 105 -1.08 7.17 -0.13
CA MET A 105 -0.15 8.07 0.55
C MET A 105 1.02 7.31 1.18
N ASP A 106 0.76 6.23 1.93
CA ASP A 106 1.84 5.44 2.56
C ASP A 106 2.79 4.86 1.51
N LEU A 107 2.22 4.39 0.39
CA LEU A 107 2.98 3.87 -0.73
C LEU A 107 3.80 4.97 -1.44
N ALA A 108 3.27 6.18 -1.55
CA ALA A 108 3.99 7.33 -2.08
C ALA A 108 5.15 7.75 -1.15
N GLU A 109 4.96 7.69 0.16
CA GLU A 109 6.02 7.96 1.14
C GLU A 109 7.14 6.92 1.08
N ILE A 110 6.80 5.63 0.99
CA ILE A 110 7.78 4.55 0.80
C ILE A 110 8.61 4.82 -0.46
N ARG A 111 7.94 5.07 -1.59
CA ARG A 111 8.63 5.38 -2.86
C ARG A 111 9.45 6.66 -2.80
N ALA A 112 9.00 7.69 -2.09
CA ALA A 112 9.76 8.90 -1.90
C ALA A 112 11.04 8.65 -1.08
N LYS A 113 10.97 7.78 -0.06
CA LYS A 113 12.13 7.34 0.73
C LYS A 113 13.08 6.49 -0.11
N ASP A 114 12.55 5.58 -0.93
CA ASP A 114 13.36 4.77 -1.85
C ASP A 114 14.09 5.67 -2.87
N ALA A 115 13.37 6.63 -3.47
CA ALA A 115 13.95 7.60 -4.39
C ALA A 115 15.01 8.50 -3.73
N ALA A 116 14.83 8.88 -2.46
CA ALA A 116 15.83 9.62 -1.69
C ALA A 116 17.07 8.77 -1.40
N ALA A 117 16.89 7.52 -0.96
CA ALA A 117 17.99 6.59 -0.73
C ALA A 117 18.82 6.36 -2.02
N PHE A 118 18.14 6.28 -3.17
CA PHE A 118 18.83 6.21 -4.45
C PHE A 118 19.60 7.47 -4.84
N LYS A 119 19.06 8.65 -4.55
CA LYS A 119 19.77 9.91 -4.78
C LYS A 119 21.07 9.95 -3.97
N ASP A 120 21.02 9.48 -2.73
CA ASP A 120 22.18 9.43 -1.84
C ASP A 120 23.21 8.37 -2.29
N LEU A 121 22.74 7.25 -2.84
CA LEU A 121 23.62 6.21 -3.41
C LEU A 121 24.24 6.63 -4.75
N SER A 122 23.56 7.50 -5.50
CA SER A 122 24.01 8.03 -6.79
C SER A 122 25.06 9.13 -6.59
N VAL A 123 26.23 8.77 -6.07
CA VAL A 123 27.40 9.65 -6.01
C VAL A 123 27.76 10.09 -7.44
N PRO A 124 27.98 11.40 -7.70
CA PRO A 124 28.41 11.86 -9.01
C PRO A 124 29.76 11.20 -9.38
N GLY A 125 29.75 10.32 -10.39
CA GLY A 125 30.96 9.69 -10.94
C GLY A 125 31.18 8.21 -10.58
N VAL A 126 30.26 7.55 -9.87
CA VAL A 126 30.34 6.09 -9.67
C VAL A 126 29.70 5.37 -10.87
N PRO A 127 30.40 4.40 -11.52
CA PRO A 127 29.87 3.63 -12.64
C PRO A 127 28.55 2.92 -12.31
N ASP A 128 27.77 2.63 -13.35
CA ASP A 128 26.48 1.91 -13.37
C ASP A 128 26.48 0.50 -12.71
N GLU A 129 27.56 0.12 -12.02
CA GLU A 129 27.83 -1.22 -11.49
C GLU A 129 27.14 -1.52 -10.15
N LEU A 130 26.66 -0.52 -9.39
CA LEU A 130 26.02 -0.74 -8.09
C LEU A 130 24.50 -0.91 -8.18
N ALA A 131 23.87 -0.44 -9.25
CA ALA A 131 22.46 -0.67 -9.55
C ALA A 131 22.24 -0.35 -11.03
N THR A 132 21.87 -1.34 -11.82
CA THR A 132 21.55 -1.15 -13.23
C THR A 132 20.31 -0.26 -13.39
N LEU A 133 20.16 0.41 -14.54
CA LEU A 133 18.99 1.26 -14.81
C LEU A 133 17.66 0.49 -14.74
N GLU A 134 17.69 -0.83 -14.92
CA GLU A 134 16.52 -1.72 -14.84
C GLU A 134 16.09 -1.95 -13.39
N GLU A 135 17.03 -2.28 -12.50
CA GLU A 135 16.78 -2.47 -11.06
C GLU A 135 16.26 -1.19 -10.39
N ARG A 136 16.71 -0.02 -10.85
CA ARG A 136 16.22 1.28 -10.38
C ARG A 136 14.78 1.56 -10.79
N ARG A 137 14.33 1.05 -11.93
CA ARG A 137 12.96 1.23 -12.43
C ARG A 137 12.00 0.30 -11.70
N GLU A 138 12.38 -0.95 -11.54
CA GLU A 138 11.61 -1.94 -10.80
C GLU A 138 11.39 -1.50 -9.34
N LEU A 139 12.43 -0.99 -8.65
CA LEU A 139 12.27 -0.53 -7.27
C LEU A 139 11.32 0.68 -7.15
N LEU A 140 11.28 1.55 -8.17
CA LEU A 140 10.34 2.67 -8.22
C LEU A 140 8.92 2.26 -8.67
N GLY A 141 8.68 0.97 -8.92
CA GLY A 141 7.41 0.45 -9.45
C GLY A 141 7.14 0.85 -10.90
N LEU A 142 8.19 1.21 -11.65
CA LEU A 142 8.16 1.46 -13.08
C LEU A 142 8.52 0.16 -13.84
N PRO A 143 7.99 -0.06 -15.05
CA PRO A 143 8.35 -1.23 -15.84
C PRO A 143 9.87 -1.26 -16.09
N ALA A 144 10.47 -2.44 -15.94
CA ALA A 144 11.92 -2.68 -16.03
C ALA A 144 12.52 -2.08 -17.31
N GLU A 145 11.84 -2.25 -18.44
CA GLU A 145 12.19 -1.58 -19.68
C GLU A 145 11.52 -0.21 -19.75
N ARG A 146 12.27 0.82 -20.18
CA ARG A 146 11.63 2.06 -20.63
C ARG A 146 10.73 1.70 -21.82
N PRO A 147 9.44 2.06 -21.83
CA PRO A 147 8.65 1.90 -23.05
C PRO A 147 9.43 2.57 -24.17
N GLY A 148 9.80 1.78 -25.19
CA GLY A 148 10.74 2.11 -26.26
C GLY A 148 10.23 3.18 -27.23
N GLY A 149 9.50 4.18 -26.74
CA GLY A 149 9.35 5.45 -27.39
C GLY A 149 10.31 6.42 -26.72
N ARG A 150 11.43 6.75 -27.38
CA ARG A 150 11.83 8.15 -27.31
C ARG A 150 10.55 8.91 -27.68
N LEU A 151 10.10 9.85 -26.86
CA LEU A 151 9.41 11.02 -27.42
C LEU A 151 10.47 11.70 -28.29
N ARG A 152 10.75 11.09 -29.45
CA ARG A 152 11.42 11.73 -30.54
C ARG A 152 10.33 12.66 -31.04
N ILE A 153 10.27 13.83 -30.43
CA ILE A 153 9.75 14.98 -31.14
C ILE A 153 10.70 15.04 -32.34
N GLU A 154 10.28 14.47 -33.46
CA GLU A 154 11.00 14.66 -34.71
C GLU A 154 10.87 16.15 -34.98
N LEU A 155 11.92 16.90 -34.65
CA LEU A 155 12.06 18.30 -35.00
C LEU A 155 12.06 18.35 -36.53
N ASN A 156 10.86 18.46 -37.11
CA ASN A 156 10.69 18.68 -38.53
C ASN A 156 10.93 20.16 -38.80
N GLU A 157 12.18 20.54 -38.96
CA GLU A 157 12.58 21.91 -39.32
C GLU A 157 12.06 22.34 -40.71
N THR A 158 11.46 21.41 -41.46
CA THR A 158 10.84 21.66 -42.77
C THR A 158 9.32 21.78 -42.68
N ASP A 159 8.74 21.70 -41.47
CA ASP A 159 7.31 21.89 -41.25
C ASP A 159 6.91 23.34 -41.60
N PRO A 160 5.94 23.55 -42.51
CA PRO A 160 5.54 24.89 -42.95
C PRO A 160 5.03 25.77 -41.79
N GLU A 161 4.48 25.20 -40.71
CA GLU A 161 4.03 26.00 -39.55
C GLU A 161 5.21 26.50 -38.69
N VAL A 162 6.26 25.70 -38.56
CA VAL A 162 7.48 26.06 -37.83
C VAL A 162 8.27 27.13 -38.59
N LEU A 163 8.38 26.98 -39.92
CA LEU A 163 9.00 27.98 -40.79
C LEU A 163 8.23 29.31 -40.76
N ALA A 164 6.90 29.28 -40.78
CA ALA A 164 6.08 30.49 -40.64
C ALA A 164 6.32 31.20 -39.31
N GLY A 165 6.50 30.46 -38.21
CA GLY A 165 6.85 31.01 -36.90
C GLY A 165 8.23 31.67 -36.86
N PHE A 166 9.24 31.06 -37.51
CA PHE A 166 10.57 31.64 -37.64
C PHE A 166 10.60 32.86 -38.57
N GLU A 167 9.83 32.85 -39.65
CA GLU A 167 9.69 34.00 -40.57
C GLU A 167 8.96 35.17 -39.91
N ALA A 168 7.89 34.92 -39.15
CA ALA A 168 7.22 35.93 -38.34
C ALA A 168 8.18 36.57 -37.33
N SER A 169 9.03 35.76 -36.68
CA SER A 169 10.06 36.23 -35.75
C SER A 169 11.16 37.05 -36.46
N ARG A 170 11.51 36.69 -37.70
CA ARG A 170 12.49 37.42 -38.52
C ARG A 170 11.96 38.76 -39.04
N GLN A 171 10.66 38.85 -39.30
CA GLN A 171 10.00 40.11 -39.68
C GLN A 171 9.91 41.09 -38.50
N LEU A 172 9.71 40.59 -37.28
CA LEU A 172 9.74 41.40 -36.06
C LEU A 172 11.13 41.99 -35.77
N THR A 173 12.21 41.23 -36.00
CA THR A 173 13.58 41.75 -35.79
C THR A 173 14.05 42.71 -36.88
N ASN A 174 13.56 42.58 -38.11
CA ASN A 174 13.91 43.49 -39.22
C ASN A 174 13.14 44.82 -39.18
N GLY A 175 12.05 44.90 -38.41
CA GLY A 175 11.29 46.15 -38.19
C GLY A 175 11.92 47.12 -37.18
N HIS A 176 12.95 46.71 -36.44
CA HIS A 176 13.48 47.50 -35.31
C HIS A 176 14.79 48.25 -35.61
N SER A 177 15.24 48.30 -36.87
CA SER A 177 16.48 49.00 -37.28
C SER A 177 16.24 50.16 -38.26
N ARG A 178 15.19 50.97 -38.04
CA ARG A 178 15.08 52.33 -38.60
C ARG A 178 14.33 53.23 -37.63
N ASN A 179 15.06 53.89 -36.73
CA ASN A 179 14.90 55.29 -36.31
C ASN A 179 15.62 55.50 -34.98
N HIS A 180 16.89 55.90 -35.05
CA HIS A 180 17.57 56.60 -33.95
C HIS A 180 17.52 58.09 -34.27
N PRO A 181 16.87 58.95 -33.47
CA PRO A 181 16.98 60.40 -33.65
C PRO A 181 18.34 60.89 -33.13
N ALA A 182 18.93 61.82 -33.87
CA ALA A 182 19.99 62.73 -33.42
C ALA A 182 19.37 63.93 -32.69
#